data_AF-A0A7C9BRF8-F1
#
_entry.id   AF-A0A7C9BRF8-F1
#
_cell.length_a   1.000
_cell.length_b   1.000
_cell.length_c   1.000
_cell.angle_alpha   90.00
_cell.angle_beta   90.00
_cell.angle_gamma   90.00
#
_symmetry.space_group_name_H-M   'P 1'
#
loop_
_entity.id
_entity.type
_entity.pdbx_description
1 polymer ?
#
loop_
_entity_poly.entity_id
_entity_poly.type
_entity_poly.pdbx_seq_one_letter_code
_entity_poly.pdbx_strand_id
1 'polypeptide(L)'
;MTVARSLLSPGARRFVSGLSACAALAAAGAREASAQTPSPLGEWQYSAGVPLEKLFDPTISTWQVSVGAAMTLQPRYAGSDRYRVMGGPNLDIRYRDLFFLSTGEGLGANVLRGPNWRVSLSVGYDLGRRSADDLGHLNGLDNINAAPVMKLSADYVISKEFPLVLRADVRRSIGGSNGWTGDFSAYMPMPGSNENFFWFAGPTVSFADSRYMNSWFGVSQGAAARSGLPAYSSGAGIKSAGVGVTMVWFVNKHWFVTMDGAIEQLVGRAARSPITQQSTNGVFDMSVNYQF
;
A
#
# COMPACT_ATOMS: atom_id res chain seq x y z
N MET A 1 53.75 1.18 3.60
CA MET A 1 52.55 0.43 3.15
C MET A 1 51.67 0.20 4.37
N THR A 2 50.69 1.06 4.59
CA THR A 2 49.81 1.01 5.77
C THR A 2 48.49 0.38 5.35
N VAL A 3 48.23 -0.83 5.82
CA VAL A 3 46.98 -1.55 5.56
C VAL A 3 45.88 -0.89 6.39
N ALA A 4 44.95 -0.20 5.72
CA ALA A 4 43.77 0.38 6.35
C ALA A 4 42.91 -0.74 6.95
N ARG A 5 42.82 -0.77 8.29
CA ARG A 5 41.84 -1.60 9.01
C ARG A 5 40.44 -1.07 8.73
N SER A 6 39.65 -1.88 8.04
CA SER A 6 38.23 -1.65 7.76
C SER A 6 37.41 -1.49 9.05
N LEU A 7 36.68 -0.37 9.17
CA LEU A 7 35.92 0.09 10.34
C LEU A 7 34.58 -0.62 10.60
N LEU A 8 34.23 -1.68 9.87
CA LEU A 8 32.92 -2.33 9.97
C LEU A 8 32.99 -3.63 10.75
N SER A 9 32.11 -3.75 11.76
CA SER A 9 31.90 -4.95 12.56
C SER A 9 31.45 -6.13 11.68
N PRO A 10 31.71 -7.39 12.08
CA PRO A 10 31.34 -8.57 11.30
C PRO A 10 29.84 -8.66 10.97
N GLY A 11 28.98 -8.18 11.87
CA GLY A 11 27.53 -8.08 11.67
C GLY A 11 27.13 -7.05 10.61
N ALA A 12 27.79 -5.89 10.60
CA ALA A 12 27.57 -4.85 9.60
C ALA A 12 27.97 -5.30 8.19
N ARG A 13 29.01 -6.14 8.05
CA ARG A 13 29.42 -6.68 6.73
C ARG A 13 28.41 -7.65 6.17
N ARG A 14 27.88 -8.57 6.99
CA ARG A 14 26.85 -9.53 6.57
C ARG A 14 25.58 -8.81 6.12
N PHE A 15 25.22 -7.73 6.81
CA PHE A 15 24.09 -6.88 6.46
C PHE A 15 24.30 -6.11 5.15
N VAL A 16 25.48 -5.50 4.94
CA VAL A 16 25.83 -4.79 3.69
C VAL A 16 25.87 -5.73 2.48
N SER A 17 26.38 -6.96 2.65
CA SER A 17 26.35 -7.96 1.58
C SER A 17 24.94 -8.47 1.27
N GLY A 18 24.06 -8.59 2.27
CA GLY A 18 22.65 -8.96 2.07
C GLY A 18 21.84 -7.86 1.38
N LEU A 19 22.03 -6.60 1.79
CA LEU A 19 21.46 -5.41 1.14
C LEU A 19 21.89 -5.28 -0.31
N SER A 20 23.16 -5.56 -0.61
CA SER A 20 23.68 -5.50 -1.98
C SER A 20 23.06 -6.57 -2.89
N ALA A 21 22.77 -7.76 -2.36
CA ALA A 21 22.09 -8.81 -3.11
C ALA A 21 20.61 -8.47 -3.39
N CYS A 22 19.89 -7.91 -2.41
CA CYS A 22 18.50 -7.47 -2.62
C CYS A 22 18.40 -6.25 -3.56
N ALA A 23 19.31 -5.28 -3.44
CA ALA A 23 19.37 -4.12 -4.34
C ALA A 23 19.70 -4.53 -5.79
N ALA A 24 20.60 -5.50 -5.98
CA ALA A 24 20.92 -6.03 -7.30
C ALA A 24 19.74 -6.81 -7.93
N LEU A 25 18.95 -7.53 -7.11
CA LEU A 25 17.74 -8.22 -7.56
C LEU A 25 16.61 -7.23 -7.91
N ALA A 26 16.44 -6.16 -7.14
CA ALA A 26 15.47 -5.10 -7.44
C ALA A 26 15.80 -4.38 -8.76
N ALA A 27 17.09 -4.10 -9.03
CA ALA A 27 17.53 -3.44 -10.26
C ALA A 27 17.40 -4.32 -11.52
N ALA A 28 17.52 -5.65 -11.39
CA ALA A 28 17.43 -6.58 -12.52
C ALA A 28 15.97 -6.92 -12.91
N GLY A 29 15.01 -6.76 -11.98
CA GLY A 29 13.60 -7.11 -12.18
C GLY A 29 12.65 -5.92 -12.43
N ALA A 30 13.00 -4.71 -11.99
CA ALA A 30 12.14 -3.52 -12.12
C ALA A 30 12.22 -2.94 -13.55
N ARG A 31 11.41 -3.47 -14.47
CA ARG A 31 11.25 -2.88 -15.82
C ARG A 31 10.39 -1.61 -15.83
N GLU A 32 9.67 -1.33 -14.76
CA GLU A 32 8.82 -0.15 -14.61
C GLU A 32 8.94 0.40 -13.18
N ALA A 33 9.49 1.61 -13.05
CA ALA A 33 9.40 2.37 -11.82
C ALA A 33 7.98 2.92 -11.71
N SER A 34 7.15 2.25 -10.93
CA SER A 34 5.71 2.51 -10.85
C SER A 34 5.31 2.57 -9.39
N ALA A 35 4.94 3.78 -8.95
CA ALA A 35 4.34 3.98 -7.64
C ALA A 35 2.81 3.98 -7.78
N GLN A 36 2.16 3.33 -6.82
CA GLN A 36 0.70 3.28 -6.62
C GLN A 36 -0.09 2.33 -7.53
N THR A 37 -1.29 1.99 -7.10
CA THR A 37 -1.89 0.66 -7.26
C THR A 37 -3.40 0.73 -7.57
N PRO A 38 -4.04 -0.43 -7.82
CA PRO A 38 -4.71 -1.08 -6.69
C PRO A 38 -3.98 -2.34 -6.23
N SER A 39 -3.92 -2.45 -4.90
CA SER A 39 -3.06 -3.34 -4.12
C SER A 39 -3.93 -4.05 -3.10
N PRO A 40 -3.61 -5.30 -2.74
CA PRO A 40 -4.17 -5.94 -1.55
C PRO A 40 -3.78 -5.26 -0.23
N LEU A 41 -2.81 -4.32 -0.22
CA LEU A 41 -2.45 -3.56 0.98
C LEU A 41 -3.61 -2.66 1.43
N GLY A 42 -3.90 -2.67 2.73
CA GLY A 42 -4.84 -1.71 3.32
C GLY A 42 -4.23 -0.32 3.39
N GLU A 43 -5.03 0.74 3.22
CA GLU A 43 -4.53 2.13 3.25
C GLU A 43 -3.84 2.51 4.56
N TRP A 44 -4.13 1.81 5.67
CA TRP A 44 -3.47 2.05 6.95
C TRP A 44 -1.98 1.71 6.94
N GLN A 45 -1.54 0.79 6.08
CA GLN A 45 -0.15 0.31 6.03
C GLN A 45 0.81 1.40 5.54
N TYR A 46 0.36 2.32 4.69
CA TYR A 46 1.16 3.44 4.19
C TYR A 46 1.51 4.49 5.26
N SER A 47 0.82 4.47 6.40
CA SER A 47 1.04 5.40 7.51
C SER A 47 1.06 4.68 8.86
N ALA A 48 1.38 3.38 8.85
CA ALA A 48 1.40 2.58 10.07
C ALA A 48 2.37 3.22 11.08
N GLY A 49 1.95 3.33 12.34
CA GLY A 49 2.72 3.98 13.40
C GLY A 49 2.60 5.49 13.47
N VAL A 50 2.33 6.23 12.39
CA VAL A 50 2.23 7.70 12.42
C VAL A 50 1.16 8.21 13.41
N PRO A 51 -0.07 7.65 13.45
CA PRO A 51 -1.06 8.05 14.47
C PRO A 51 -0.62 7.77 15.91
N LEU A 52 0.24 6.76 16.11
CA LEU A 52 0.71 6.34 17.43
C LEU A 52 1.93 7.15 17.87
N GLU A 53 2.85 7.49 16.96
CA GLU A 53 3.99 8.37 17.23
C GLU A 53 3.50 9.66 17.89
N LYS A 54 2.47 10.30 17.32
CA LYS A 54 1.85 11.49 17.90
C LYS A 54 1.30 11.31 19.33
N LEU A 55 0.82 10.11 19.66
CA LEU A 55 0.24 9.82 20.97
C LEU A 55 1.32 9.59 22.03
N PHE A 56 2.45 8.99 21.64
CA PHE A 56 3.55 8.62 22.52
C PHE A 56 4.68 9.65 22.57
N ASP A 57 4.86 10.45 21.51
CA ASP A 57 5.83 11.53 21.41
C ASP A 57 5.13 12.89 21.26
N PRO A 58 5.13 13.74 22.31
CA PRO A 58 4.54 15.07 22.24
C PRO A 58 5.37 16.06 21.42
N THR A 59 6.62 15.73 21.06
CA THR A 59 7.58 16.58 20.35
C THR A 59 7.84 16.09 18.93
N ILE A 60 6.78 16.03 18.12
CA ILE A 60 6.91 15.69 16.68
C ILE A 60 7.87 16.68 16.02
N SER A 61 8.91 16.15 15.35
CA SER A 61 9.87 16.98 14.61
C SER A 61 9.14 17.87 13.60
N THR A 62 9.69 19.07 13.36
CA THR A 62 9.14 19.98 12.35
C THR A 62 9.20 19.35 10.95
N TRP A 63 10.27 18.61 10.68
CA TRP A 63 10.47 17.86 9.44
C TRP A 63 10.77 16.41 9.77
N GLN A 64 10.04 15.51 9.13
CA GLN A 64 10.38 14.09 9.06
C GLN A 64 10.54 13.79 7.58
N VAL A 65 11.75 13.43 7.17
CA VAL A 65 12.07 13.15 5.77
C VAL A 65 12.73 11.79 5.71
N SER A 66 12.17 10.90 4.91
CA SER A 66 12.80 9.64 4.56
C SER A 66 12.76 9.40 3.06
N VAL A 67 13.85 8.86 2.54
CA VAL A 67 13.99 8.47 1.13
C VAL A 67 14.59 7.08 1.06
N GLY A 68 14.15 6.28 0.11
CA GLY A 68 14.53 4.89 0.01
C GLY A 68 14.21 4.30 -1.35
N ALA A 69 14.32 2.98 -1.39
CA ALA A 69 13.86 2.17 -2.51
C ALA A 69 12.95 1.07 -1.96
N ALA A 70 11.88 0.79 -2.69
CA ALA A 70 10.92 -0.25 -2.38
C ALA A 70 10.87 -1.30 -3.50
N MET A 71 10.50 -2.52 -3.13
CA MET A 71 10.08 -3.57 -4.03
C MET A 71 8.74 -4.14 -3.56
N THR A 72 7.86 -4.45 -4.50
CA THR A 72 6.54 -5.00 -4.22
C THR A 72 6.31 -6.24 -5.08
N LEU A 73 5.97 -7.36 -4.45
CA LEU A 73 5.43 -8.56 -5.10
C LEU A 73 3.91 -8.56 -4.91
N GLN A 74 3.17 -8.41 -6.00
CA GLN A 74 1.71 -8.31 -5.97
C GLN A 74 1.06 -9.00 -7.18
N PRO A 75 -0.26 -9.29 -7.13
CA PRO A 75 -0.99 -9.73 -8.30
C PRO A 75 -0.94 -8.67 -9.39
N ARG A 76 -1.01 -9.09 -10.66
CA ARG A 76 -1.03 -8.16 -11.80
C ARG A 76 -2.25 -7.25 -11.79
N TYR A 77 -3.36 -7.74 -11.25
CA TYR A 77 -4.58 -7.01 -10.95
C TYR A 77 -5.34 -7.73 -9.84
N ALA A 78 -6.30 -7.07 -9.20
CA ALA A 78 -7.14 -7.70 -8.17
C ALA A 78 -7.91 -8.90 -8.76
N GLY A 79 -7.65 -10.09 -8.23
CA GLY A 79 -8.23 -11.35 -8.70
C GLY A 79 -7.35 -12.16 -9.65
N SER A 80 -6.14 -11.70 -9.99
CA SER A 80 -5.22 -12.44 -10.87
C SER A 80 -4.54 -13.61 -10.17
N ASP A 81 -4.32 -14.70 -10.89
CA ASP A 81 -3.43 -15.79 -10.46
C ASP A 81 -1.95 -15.51 -10.78
N ARG A 82 -1.67 -14.45 -11.55
CA ARG A 82 -0.32 -14.04 -11.95
C ARG A 82 0.18 -12.90 -11.08
N TYR A 83 1.45 -13.00 -10.70
CA TYR A 83 2.13 -11.99 -9.92
C TYR A 83 3.13 -11.21 -10.77
N ARG A 84 3.47 -10.02 -10.29
CA ARG A 84 4.56 -9.19 -10.81
C ARG A 84 5.39 -8.63 -9.67
N VAL A 85 6.66 -8.38 -9.95
CA VAL A 85 7.55 -7.62 -9.08
C VAL A 85 7.63 -6.20 -9.63
N MET A 86 7.38 -5.23 -8.78
CA MET A 86 7.53 -3.80 -9.04
C MET A 86 8.64 -3.27 -8.14
N GLY A 87 9.32 -2.22 -8.57
CA GLY A 87 10.31 -1.54 -7.75
C GLY A 87 10.28 -0.05 -8.05
N GLY A 88 10.68 0.76 -7.09
CA GLY A 88 10.67 2.20 -7.26
C GLY A 88 11.28 2.94 -6.08
N PRO A 89 11.44 4.27 -6.20
CA PRO A 89 11.80 5.09 -5.06
C PRO A 89 10.67 5.05 -4.02
N ASN A 90 11.05 5.08 -2.74
CA ASN A 90 10.15 5.33 -1.63
C ASN A 90 10.48 6.70 -1.04
N LEU A 91 9.46 7.52 -0.83
CA LEU A 91 9.57 8.87 -0.29
C LEU A 91 8.47 9.07 0.75
N ASP A 92 8.84 9.59 1.92
CA ASP A 92 7.92 10.06 2.94
C ASP A 92 8.46 11.37 3.52
N ILE A 93 7.74 12.46 3.29
CA ILE A 93 8.04 13.80 3.79
C ILE A 93 6.83 14.25 4.60
N ARG A 94 7.05 14.64 5.85
CA ARG A 94 6.02 15.20 6.73
C ARG A 94 6.51 16.50 7.35
N TYR A 95 5.62 17.50 7.36
CA TYR A 95 5.88 18.80 7.94
C TYR A 95 4.87 19.13 9.02
N ARG A 96 5.34 19.27 10.27
CA ARG A 96 4.56 19.70 11.45
C ARG A 96 3.25 18.93 11.70
N ASP A 97 3.18 17.65 11.32
CA ASP A 97 1.93 16.86 11.30
C ASP A 97 0.80 17.58 10.55
N LEU A 98 1.13 18.46 9.59
CA LEU A 98 0.20 19.30 8.83
C LEU A 98 0.14 18.85 7.38
N PHE A 99 1.30 18.78 6.73
CA PHE A 99 1.41 18.39 5.33
C PHE A 99 2.23 17.11 5.22
N PHE A 100 1.87 16.28 4.25
CA PHE A 100 2.64 15.09 3.93
C PHE A 100 2.72 14.89 2.41
N LEU A 101 3.84 14.32 1.98
CA LEU A 101 4.06 13.78 0.66
C LEU A 101 4.65 12.38 0.84
N SER A 102 3.84 11.36 0.54
CA SER A 102 4.23 9.95 0.66
C SER A 102 3.95 9.22 -0.63
N THR A 103 4.80 8.26 -0.97
CA THR A 103 4.61 7.39 -2.15
C THR A 103 3.32 6.57 -2.05
N GLY A 104 2.91 6.19 -0.84
CA GLY A 104 1.67 5.45 -0.59
C GLY A 104 0.45 6.34 -0.37
N GLU A 105 0.55 7.33 0.53
CA GLU A 105 -0.59 8.20 0.89
C GLU A 105 -0.88 9.29 -0.17
N GLY A 106 0.09 9.62 -1.01
CA GLY A 106 0.05 10.74 -1.94
C GLY A 106 0.47 12.07 -1.30
N LEU A 107 0.05 13.17 -1.92
CA LEU A 107 0.24 14.53 -1.42
C LEU A 107 -1.01 14.96 -0.64
N GLY A 108 -0.86 15.35 0.62
CA GLY A 108 -2.00 15.69 1.45
C GLY A 108 -1.73 16.57 2.65
N ALA A 109 -2.81 16.83 3.37
CA ALA A 109 -2.83 17.64 4.56
C ALA A 109 -3.75 17.05 5.64
N ASN A 110 -3.34 17.18 6.89
CA ASN A 110 -4.13 16.87 8.07
C ASN A 110 -5.02 18.07 8.41
N VAL A 111 -6.22 18.08 7.84
CA VAL A 111 -7.17 19.21 7.90
C VAL A 111 -7.77 19.40 9.29
N LEU A 112 -7.92 18.32 10.06
CA LEU A 112 -8.39 18.37 11.45
C LEU A 112 -7.55 17.43 12.31
N ARG A 113 -7.22 17.85 13.53
CA ARG A 113 -6.28 17.15 14.40
C ARG A 113 -6.68 17.30 15.86
N GLY A 114 -6.67 16.18 16.58
CA GLY A 114 -6.78 16.12 18.03
C GLY A 114 -5.63 15.33 18.65
N PRO A 115 -5.71 15.06 19.96
CA PRO A 115 -4.67 14.31 20.69
C PRO A 115 -4.60 12.83 20.28
N ASN A 116 -5.74 12.21 19.99
CA ASN A 116 -5.83 10.79 19.61
C ASN A 116 -6.58 10.58 18.27
N TRP A 117 -6.79 11.63 17.49
CA TRP A 117 -7.51 11.54 16.23
C TRP A 117 -7.01 12.52 15.19
N ARG A 118 -7.27 12.21 13.91
CA ARG A 118 -6.85 13.00 12.77
C ARG A 118 -7.79 12.79 11.59
N VAL A 119 -8.00 13.84 10.81
CA VAL A 119 -8.67 13.77 9.50
C VAL A 119 -7.74 14.37 8.45
N SER A 120 -7.57 13.67 7.35
CA SER A 120 -6.62 14.02 6.30
C SER A 120 -7.31 14.04 4.93
N LEU A 121 -6.92 15.00 4.10
CA LEU A 121 -7.29 15.10 2.70
C LEU A 121 -6.03 14.93 1.86
N SER A 122 -6.03 14.02 0.89
CA SER A 122 -4.89 13.84 -0.01
C SER A 122 -5.31 13.57 -1.44
N VAL A 123 -4.34 13.69 -2.34
CA VAL A 123 -4.43 13.27 -3.74
C VAL A 123 -3.30 12.29 -4.01
N GLY A 124 -3.67 11.14 -4.55
CA GLY A 124 -2.74 10.14 -5.08
C GLY A 124 -3.09 9.80 -6.52
N TYR A 125 -2.66 8.63 -6.94
CA TYR A 125 -2.79 8.12 -8.29
C TYR A 125 -3.13 6.63 -8.27
N ASP A 126 -3.88 6.18 -9.25
CA ASP A 126 -4.19 4.77 -9.52
C ASP A 126 -3.65 4.47 -10.93
N LEU A 127 -2.85 3.41 -11.08
CA LEU A 127 -2.25 3.04 -12.37
C LEU A 127 -3.23 2.36 -13.34
N GLY A 128 -4.40 1.97 -12.84
CA GLY A 128 -5.42 1.25 -13.59
C GLY A 128 -5.01 -0.19 -13.91
N ARG A 129 -5.54 -0.69 -15.02
CA ARG A 129 -5.36 -2.06 -15.52
C ARG A 129 -5.37 -2.05 -17.02
N ARG A 130 -4.30 -2.58 -17.63
CA ARG A 130 -4.19 -2.73 -19.08
C ARG A 130 -4.48 -4.16 -19.46
N SER A 131 -5.08 -4.35 -20.64
CA SER A 131 -5.26 -5.68 -21.24
C SER A 131 -3.90 -6.40 -21.41
N ALA A 132 -2.84 -5.63 -21.67
CA ALA A 132 -1.47 -6.13 -21.76
C ALA A 132 -0.90 -6.68 -20.43
N ASP A 133 -1.50 -6.34 -19.29
CA ASP A 133 -1.05 -6.86 -17.99
C ASP A 133 -1.25 -8.38 -17.92
N ASP A 134 -2.26 -8.92 -18.59
CA ASP A 134 -2.40 -10.37 -18.78
C ASP A 134 -3.17 -10.69 -20.06
N LEU A 135 -2.44 -10.78 -21.18
CA LEU A 135 -3.02 -11.12 -22.49
C LEU A 135 -3.73 -12.48 -22.51
N GLY A 136 -3.45 -13.38 -21.56
CA GLY A 136 -4.14 -14.66 -21.48
C GLY A 136 -5.58 -14.54 -21.01
N HIS A 137 -5.91 -13.52 -20.21
CA HIS A 137 -7.19 -13.41 -19.52
C HIS A 137 -7.90 -12.07 -19.71
N LEU A 138 -7.14 -11.01 -19.97
CA LEU A 138 -7.66 -9.66 -20.14
C LEU A 138 -7.76 -9.24 -21.61
N ASN A 139 -7.39 -10.10 -22.55
CA ASN A 139 -7.50 -9.81 -23.98
C ASN A 139 -8.96 -9.54 -24.37
N GLY A 140 -9.20 -8.47 -25.13
CA GLY A 140 -10.55 -8.03 -25.53
C GLY A 140 -11.31 -7.22 -24.47
N LEU A 141 -10.84 -7.15 -23.23
CA LEU A 141 -11.39 -6.25 -22.20
C LEU A 141 -10.90 -4.81 -22.40
N ASP A 142 -11.74 -3.86 -21.97
CA ASP A 142 -11.39 -2.44 -22.00
C ASP A 142 -10.29 -2.13 -20.97
N ASN A 143 -9.40 -1.20 -21.31
CA ASN A 143 -8.37 -0.72 -20.39
C ASN A 143 -9.00 0.20 -19.33
N ILE A 144 -8.52 0.08 -18.10
CA ILE A 144 -8.73 1.06 -17.05
C ILE A 144 -7.51 1.98 -17.09
N ASN A 145 -7.71 3.23 -17.51
CA ASN A 145 -6.62 4.19 -17.58
C ASN A 145 -6.18 4.62 -16.19
N ALA A 146 -4.91 5.00 -16.09
CA ALA A 146 -4.39 5.57 -14.88
C ALA A 146 -5.06 6.94 -14.59
N ALA A 147 -5.28 7.24 -13.31
CA ALA A 147 -6.13 8.35 -12.90
C ALA A 147 -5.74 8.92 -11.53
N PRO A 148 -5.88 10.24 -11.31
CA PRO A 148 -5.75 10.81 -9.98
C PRO A 148 -6.89 10.34 -9.06
N VAL A 149 -6.55 10.17 -7.78
CA VAL A 149 -7.47 9.71 -6.73
C VAL A 149 -7.48 10.72 -5.60
N MET A 150 -8.65 11.29 -5.31
CA MET A 150 -8.83 12.08 -4.09
C MET A 150 -9.14 11.15 -2.92
N LYS A 151 -8.52 11.38 -1.76
CA LYS A 151 -8.71 10.56 -0.55
C LYS A 151 -9.10 11.45 0.62
N LEU A 152 -10.10 11.02 1.38
CA LEU A 152 -10.44 11.55 2.69
C LEU A 152 -10.28 10.41 3.69
N SER A 153 -9.42 10.56 4.69
CA SER A 153 -9.18 9.55 5.72
C SER A 153 -9.36 10.11 7.12
N ALA A 154 -9.73 9.26 8.05
CA ALA A 154 -9.82 9.56 9.47
C ALA A 154 -9.18 8.44 10.29
N ASP A 155 -8.36 8.83 11.26
CA ASP A 155 -7.71 7.95 12.22
C ASP A 155 -8.21 8.28 13.64
N TYR A 156 -8.46 7.25 14.45
CA TYR A 156 -8.79 7.38 15.86
C TYR A 156 -8.07 6.31 16.69
N VAL A 157 -7.25 6.73 17.65
CA VAL A 157 -6.57 5.84 18.61
C VAL A 157 -7.41 5.72 19.87
N ILE A 158 -7.74 4.49 20.27
CA ILE A 158 -8.64 4.22 21.40
C ILE A 158 -8.08 4.81 22.71
N SER A 159 -6.87 4.40 23.12
CA SER A 159 -6.15 5.00 24.26
C SER A 159 -4.66 4.66 24.22
N LYS A 160 -3.90 5.12 25.23
CA LYS A 160 -2.48 4.75 25.39
C LYS A 160 -2.32 3.31 25.89
N GLU A 161 -3.20 2.87 26.78
CA GLU A 161 -3.22 1.54 27.40
C GLU A 161 -3.73 0.48 26.41
N PHE A 162 -4.58 0.89 25.47
CA PHE A 162 -5.06 0.06 24.39
C PHE A 162 -4.87 0.79 23.04
N PRO A 163 -3.66 0.74 22.45
CA PRO A 163 -3.26 1.51 21.27
C PRO A 163 -3.84 0.95 19.96
N LEU A 164 -5.11 0.53 19.97
CA LEU A 164 -5.86 0.18 18.77
C LEU A 164 -6.16 1.46 17.99
N VAL A 165 -5.81 1.45 16.71
CA VAL A 165 -6.14 2.50 15.75
C VAL A 165 -7.30 2.02 14.90
N LEU A 166 -8.38 2.80 14.88
CA LEU A 166 -9.46 2.68 13.91
C LEU A 166 -9.19 3.66 12.78
N ARG A 167 -9.19 3.17 11.55
CA ARG A 167 -9.04 4.00 10.35
C ARG A 167 -10.19 3.78 9.39
N ALA A 168 -10.73 4.87 8.86
CA ALA A 168 -11.68 4.84 7.76
C ALA A 168 -11.19 5.76 6.66
N ASP A 169 -11.34 5.34 5.40
CA ASP A 169 -11.10 6.22 4.26
C ASP A 169 -12.18 6.07 3.19
N VAL A 170 -12.31 7.13 2.40
CA VAL A 170 -13.08 7.13 1.16
C VAL A 170 -12.23 7.75 0.06
N ARG A 171 -12.22 7.11 -1.10
CA ARG A 171 -11.37 7.42 -2.24
C ARG A 171 -12.22 7.58 -3.49
N ARG A 172 -11.93 8.63 -4.27
CA ARG A 172 -12.61 8.96 -5.52
C ARG A 172 -11.62 8.98 -6.66
N SER A 173 -11.72 8.04 -7.58
CA SER A 173 -10.97 8.07 -8.84
C SER A 173 -11.58 9.06 -9.83
N ILE A 174 -10.78 9.95 -10.41
CA ILE A 174 -11.23 10.93 -11.41
C ILE A 174 -10.71 10.50 -12.78
N GLY A 175 -11.55 9.83 -13.55
CA GLY A 175 -11.11 9.06 -14.72
C GLY A 175 -10.73 7.62 -14.34
N GLY A 176 -10.17 6.87 -15.28
CA GLY A 176 -9.84 5.46 -15.04
C GLY A 176 -11.05 4.64 -14.62
N SER A 177 -11.03 4.11 -13.40
CA SER A 177 -12.17 3.37 -12.82
C SER A 177 -13.40 4.23 -12.62
N ASN A 178 -13.21 5.55 -12.44
CA ASN A 178 -14.24 6.55 -12.28
C ASN A 178 -15.34 6.14 -11.26
N GLY A 179 -14.95 5.44 -10.19
CA GLY A 179 -15.83 5.09 -9.08
C GLY A 179 -15.35 5.57 -7.71
N TRP A 180 -16.01 5.06 -6.68
CA TRP A 180 -15.68 5.28 -5.28
C TRP A 180 -15.23 3.97 -4.64
N THR A 181 -14.21 4.05 -3.80
CA THR A 181 -13.79 2.97 -2.90
C THR A 181 -13.65 3.51 -1.49
N GLY A 182 -13.57 2.63 -0.51
CA GLY A 182 -13.25 3.02 0.86
C GLY A 182 -12.87 1.81 1.69
N ASP A 183 -12.00 2.02 2.66
CA ASP A 183 -11.59 0.98 3.59
C ASP A 183 -12.03 1.33 5.02
N PHE A 184 -12.34 0.29 5.78
CA PHE A 184 -12.43 0.35 7.23
C PHE A 184 -11.44 -0.64 7.82
N SER A 185 -10.55 -0.14 8.68
CA SER A 185 -9.44 -0.92 9.23
C SER A 185 -9.34 -0.72 10.73
N ALA A 186 -8.85 -1.75 11.42
CA ALA A 186 -8.48 -1.69 12.82
C ALA A 186 -7.11 -2.35 12.98
N TYR A 187 -6.13 -1.66 13.54
CA TYR A 187 -4.78 -2.23 13.71
C TYR A 187 -4.14 -1.73 15.00
N MET A 188 -3.20 -2.50 15.54
CA MET A 188 -2.51 -2.13 16.79
C MET A 188 -1.07 -2.60 16.78
N PRO A 189 -0.18 -1.98 17.58
CA PRO A 189 1.16 -2.51 17.78
C PRO A 189 1.07 -3.86 18.49
N MET A 190 1.89 -4.79 18.04
CA MET A 190 1.87 -6.17 18.50
C MET A 190 3.01 -6.44 19.49
N PRO A 191 2.90 -7.50 20.33
CA PRO A 191 3.92 -7.86 21.31
C PRO A 191 5.31 -8.04 20.70
N GLY A 192 6.34 -7.71 21.46
CA GLY A 192 7.74 -7.75 21.00
C GLY A 192 8.24 -6.47 20.35
N SER A 193 7.37 -5.45 20.22
CA SER A 193 7.75 -4.11 19.80
C SER A 193 8.65 -3.42 20.84
N ASN A 194 9.71 -2.75 20.38
CA ASN A 194 10.71 -2.02 21.15
C ASN A 194 11.23 -0.81 20.32
N GLU A 195 12.25 -0.10 20.83
CA GLU A 195 12.81 1.10 20.20
C GLU A 195 13.36 0.87 18.78
N ASN A 196 13.89 -0.32 18.50
CA ASN A 196 14.52 -0.63 17.22
C ASN A 196 13.61 -1.42 16.28
N PHE A 197 12.61 -2.12 16.81
CA PHE A 197 11.72 -2.96 16.02
C PHE A 197 10.31 -2.85 16.54
N PHE A 198 9.36 -2.53 15.67
CA PHE A 198 7.95 -2.58 16.00
C PHE A 198 7.14 -3.09 14.82
N TRP A 199 6.00 -3.68 15.12
CA TRP A 199 5.13 -4.21 14.10
C TRP A 199 3.67 -4.05 14.48
N PHE A 200 2.85 -3.91 13.46
CA PHE A 200 1.42 -3.72 13.54
C PHE A 200 0.73 -4.86 12.81
N ALA A 201 -0.44 -5.24 13.30
CA ALA A 201 -1.31 -6.15 12.59
C ALA A 201 -2.76 -5.67 12.71
N GLY A 202 -3.55 -5.92 11.67
CA GLY A 202 -4.94 -5.49 11.67
C GLY A 202 -5.76 -5.98 10.48
N PRO A 203 -7.07 -6.21 10.66
CA PRO A 203 -7.98 -6.42 9.55
C PRO A 203 -8.31 -5.13 8.78
N THR A 204 -8.69 -5.33 7.53
CA THR A 204 -9.25 -4.31 6.63
C THR A 204 -10.46 -4.88 5.89
N VAL A 205 -11.52 -4.10 5.77
CA VAL A 205 -12.66 -4.39 4.89
C VAL A 205 -12.77 -3.28 3.86
N SER A 206 -12.82 -3.64 2.59
CA SER A 206 -12.90 -2.70 1.48
C SER A 206 -14.27 -2.72 0.84
N PHE A 207 -14.77 -1.52 0.52
CA PHE A 207 -16.04 -1.27 -0.14
C PHE A 207 -15.81 -0.56 -1.47
N ALA A 208 -16.75 -0.74 -2.40
CA ALA A 208 -16.70 -0.06 -3.69
C ALA A 208 -18.12 0.20 -4.23
N ASP A 209 -18.27 1.31 -4.96
CA ASP A 209 -19.49 1.60 -5.69
C ASP A 209 -19.62 0.76 -6.97
N SER A 210 -20.79 0.81 -7.60
CA SER A 210 -21.04 0.04 -8.82
C SER A 210 -20.19 0.49 -10.01
N ARG A 211 -19.73 1.74 -10.04
CA ARG A 211 -18.86 2.25 -11.12
C ARG A 211 -17.48 1.61 -11.03
N TYR A 212 -16.86 1.64 -9.85
CA TYR A 212 -15.59 0.98 -9.60
C TYR A 212 -15.71 -0.53 -9.83
N MET A 213 -16.74 -1.15 -9.24
CA MET A 213 -16.95 -2.60 -9.34
C MET A 213 -17.15 -3.05 -10.79
N ASN A 214 -17.89 -2.30 -11.62
CA ASN A 214 -18.03 -2.64 -13.04
C ASN A 214 -16.76 -2.38 -13.86
N SER A 215 -15.98 -1.36 -13.53
CA SER A 215 -14.72 -1.10 -14.24
C SER A 215 -13.68 -2.21 -14.00
N TRP A 216 -13.58 -2.68 -12.76
CA TRP A 216 -12.59 -3.69 -12.37
C TRP A 216 -13.06 -5.13 -12.59
N PHE A 217 -14.32 -5.41 -12.30
CA PHE A 217 -14.88 -6.76 -12.24
C PHE A 217 -16.07 -6.98 -13.19
N GLY A 218 -16.46 -5.97 -13.97
CA GLY A 218 -17.54 -6.07 -14.96
C GLY A 218 -17.05 -6.48 -16.34
N VAL A 219 -17.92 -7.13 -17.11
CA VAL A 219 -17.71 -7.48 -18.51
C VAL A 219 -18.90 -6.94 -19.30
N SER A 220 -18.68 -5.89 -20.10
CA SER A 220 -19.72 -5.32 -20.97
C SER A 220 -20.09 -6.30 -22.10
N GLN A 221 -21.24 -6.11 -22.75
CA GLN A 221 -21.63 -6.94 -23.90
C GLN A 221 -20.59 -6.87 -25.05
N GLY A 222 -20.06 -5.68 -25.31
CA GLY A 222 -19.00 -5.50 -26.30
C GLY A 222 -17.69 -6.18 -25.90
N ALA A 223 -17.32 -6.12 -24.62
CA ALA A 223 -16.15 -6.83 -24.11
C ALA A 223 -16.34 -8.35 -24.13
N ALA A 224 -17.54 -8.85 -23.83
CA ALA A 224 -17.88 -10.28 -23.89
C ALA A 224 -17.67 -10.82 -25.31
N ALA A 225 -18.15 -10.10 -26.33
CA ALA A 225 -17.97 -10.47 -27.73
C ALA A 225 -16.49 -10.52 -28.17
N ARG A 226 -15.61 -9.70 -27.58
CA ARG A 226 -14.18 -9.63 -27.95
C ARG A 226 -13.29 -10.56 -27.12
N SER A 227 -13.62 -10.77 -25.85
CA SER A 227 -12.82 -11.54 -24.90
C SER A 227 -13.23 -13.00 -24.78
N GLY A 228 -14.47 -13.34 -25.15
CA GLY A 228 -15.06 -14.65 -24.89
C GLY A 228 -15.51 -14.86 -23.44
N LEU A 229 -15.31 -13.88 -22.55
CA LEU A 229 -15.85 -13.92 -21.19
C LEU A 229 -17.35 -13.65 -21.19
N PRO A 230 -18.15 -14.30 -20.33
CA PRO A 230 -19.57 -13.99 -20.23
C PRO A 230 -19.80 -12.56 -19.73
N ALA A 231 -20.82 -11.89 -20.26
CA ALA A 231 -21.21 -10.57 -19.80
C ALA A 231 -21.56 -10.61 -18.30
N TYR A 232 -21.08 -9.62 -17.56
CA TYR A 232 -21.18 -9.59 -16.10
C TYR A 232 -21.32 -8.17 -15.59
N SER A 233 -22.29 -7.94 -14.71
CA SER A 233 -22.51 -6.66 -14.04
C SER A 233 -22.21 -6.78 -12.56
N SER A 234 -21.31 -5.92 -12.09
CA SER A 234 -20.86 -5.89 -10.71
C SER A 234 -21.44 -4.67 -9.99
N GLY A 235 -22.47 -4.89 -9.17
CA GLY A 235 -23.07 -3.88 -8.31
C GLY A 235 -22.18 -3.48 -7.13
N ALA A 236 -22.51 -2.36 -6.47
CA ALA A 236 -21.83 -1.85 -5.29
C ALA A 236 -21.87 -2.83 -4.10
N GLY A 237 -20.93 -2.69 -3.17
CA GLY A 237 -20.92 -3.42 -1.90
C GLY A 237 -19.52 -3.65 -1.34
N ILE A 238 -19.39 -4.68 -0.51
CA ILE A 238 -18.09 -5.15 0.00
C ILE A 238 -17.32 -5.78 -1.17
N LYS A 239 -16.12 -5.26 -1.42
CA LYS A 239 -15.17 -5.75 -2.42
C LYS A 239 -14.35 -6.91 -1.84
N SER A 240 -13.77 -6.69 -0.66
CA SER A 240 -12.87 -7.65 -0.03
C SER A 240 -12.82 -7.48 1.49
N ALA A 241 -12.32 -8.52 2.16
CA ALA A 241 -11.89 -8.48 3.54
C ALA A 241 -10.50 -9.10 3.64
N GLY A 242 -9.62 -8.53 4.45
CA GLY A 242 -8.23 -8.96 4.54
C GLY A 242 -7.60 -8.65 5.88
N VAL A 243 -6.36 -9.07 6.02
CA VAL A 243 -5.49 -8.78 7.16
C VAL A 243 -4.13 -8.34 6.65
N GLY A 244 -3.55 -7.35 7.31
CA GLY A 244 -2.24 -6.81 7.00
C GLY A 244 -1.31 -6.85 8.20
N VAL A 245 -0.02 -6.90 7.92
CA VAL A 245 1.08 -6.77 8.87
C VAL A 245 2.07 -5.77 8.31
N THR A 246 2.50 -4.83 9.16
CA THR A 246 3.59 -3.89 8.86
C THR A 246 4.66 -4.06 9.91
N MET A 247 5.91 -4.24 9.49
CA MET A 247 7.08 -4.33 10.37
C MET A 247 8.06 -3.22 10.02
N VAL A 248 8.59 -2.54 11.02
CA VAL A 248 9.61 -1.51 10.88
C VAL A 248 10.80 -1.88 11.74
N TRP A 249 11.99 -1.93 11.13
CA TRP A 249 13.24 -2.24 11.82
C TRP A 249 14.28 -1.16 11.58
N PHE A 250 14.62 -0.42 12.63
CA PHE A 250 15.73 0.52 12.66
C PHE A 250 17.06 -0.22 12.82
N VAL A 251 17.88 -0.17 11.77
CA VAL A 251 19.24 -0.68 11.76
C VAL A 251 20.15 0.25 12.58
N ASN A 252 19.89 1.54 12.48
CA ASN A 252 20.46 2.61 13.28
C ASN A 252 19.54 3.83 13.20
N LYS A 253 19.96 4.96 13.79
CA LYS A 253 19.19 6.22 13.81
C LYS A 253 18.83 6.83 12.43
N HIS A 254 19.48 6.39 11.36
CA HIS A 254 19.23 6.90 10.01
C HIS A 254 18.67 5.84 9.07
N TRP A 255 19.01 4.57 9.25
CA TRP A 255 18.58 3.51 8.33
C TRP A 255 17.52 2.63 8.96
N PHE A 256 16.40 2.49 8.28
CA PHE A 256 15.35 1.55 8.66
C PHE A 256 14.81 0.77 7.46
N VAL A 257 14.28 -0.41 7.75
CA VAL A 257 13.65 -1.30 6.78
C VAL A 257 12.18 -1.42 7.13
N THR A 258 11.30 -1.26 6.15
CA THR A 258 9.87 -1.57 6.29
C THR A 258 9.56 -2.84 5.52
N MET A 259 8.74 -3.71 6.09
CA MET A 259 8.17 -4.87 5.44
C MET A 259 6.67 -4.88 5.65
N ASP A 260 5.91 -4.87 4.57
CA ASP A 260 4.46 -4.97 4.60
C ASP A 260 4.01 -6.27 3.95
N GLY A 261 3.11 -6.98 4.61
CA GLY A 261 2.44 -8.15 4.05
C GLY A 261 0.95 -8.00 4.22
N ALA A 262 0.17 -8.34 3.20
CA ALA A 262 -1.28 -8.44 3.36
C ALA A 262 -1.85 -9.60 2.54
N ILE A 263 -2.94 -10.15 3.05
CA ILE A 263 -3.77 -11.12 2.34
C ILE A 263 -5.20 -10.58 2.35
N GLU A 264 -5.80 -10.46 1.17
CA GLU A 264 -7.21 -10.13 1.02
C GLU A 264 -7.97 -11.27 0.34
N GLN A 265 -9.23 -11.41 0.73
CA GLN A 265 -10.22 -12.25 0.10
C GLN A 265 -11.22 -11.34 -0.61
N LEU A 266 -11.26 -11.37 -1.93
CA LEU A 266 -12.37 -10.85 -2.72
C LEU A 266 -13.64 -11.59 -2.32
N VAL A 267 -14.75 -10.85 -2.19
CA VAL A 267 -16.05 -11.40 -1.78
C VAL A 267 -17.16 -10.95 -2.74
N GLY A 268 -18.35 -11.54 -2.56
CA GLY A 268 -19.55 -11.10 -3.26
C GLY A 268 -19.40 -11.11 -4.79
N ARG A 269 -19.64 -9.95 -5.40
CA ARG A 269 -19.57 -9.79 -6.87
C ARG A 269 -18.14 -9.69 -7.40
N ALA A 270 -17.20 -9.19 -6.61
CA ALA A 270 -15.79 -9.19 -7.01
C ALA A 270 -15.26 -10.63 -7.14
N ALA A 271 -15.59 -11.50 -6.18
CA ALA A 271 -15.18 -12.91 -6.20
C ALA A 271 -15.81 -13.72 -7.34
N ARG A 272 -17.04 -13.39 -7.77
CA ARG A 272 -17.79 -14.11 -8.80
C ARG A 272 -17.61 -13.56 -10.22
N SER A 273 -16.73 -12.57 -10.38
CA SER A 273 -16.47 -11.97 -11.69
C SER A 273 -15.76 -12.97 -12.60
N PRO A 274 -16.10 -13.04 -13.91
CA PRO A 274 -15.32 -13.77 -14.89
C PRO A 274 -13.87 -13.29 -15.04
N ILE A 275 -13.57 -12.08 -14.59
CA ILE A 275 -12.20 -11.51 -14.59
C ILE A 275 -11.38 -12.08 -13.42
N THR A 276 -12.03 -12.48 -12.34
CA THR A 276 -11.36 -13.03 -11.14
C THR A 276 -10.99 -14.49 -11.36
N GLN A 277 -9.69 -14.76 -11.40
CA GLN A 277 -9.12 -16.11 -11.48
C GLN A 277 -8.90 -16.70 -10.08
N GLN A 278 -8.44 -15.87 -9.13
CA GLN A 278 -8.21 -16.23 -7.74
C GLN A 278 -8.81 -15.17 -6.81
N SER A 279 -9.75 -15.59 -5.97
CA SER A 279 -10.40 -14.68 -5.04
C SER A 279 -9.53 -14.33 -3.83
N THR A 280 -8.47 -15.09 -3.53
CA THR A 280 -7.51 -14.76 -2.48
C THR A 280 -6.27 -14.15 -3.12
N ASN A 281 -5.88 -12.97 -2.66
CA ASN A 281 -4.74 -12.23 -3.19
C ASN A 281 -3.79 -11.88 -2.04
N GLY A 282 -2.49 -12.09 -2.24
CA GLY A 282 -1.44 -11.72 -1.30
C GLY A 282 -0.58 -10.61 -1.86
N VAL A 283 0.03 -9.82 -1.00
CA VAL A 283 1.03 -8.81 -1.37
C VAL A 283 2.15 -8.81 -0.35
N PHE A 284 3.36 -8.57 -0.83
CA PHE A 284 4.53 -8.32 -0.01
C PHE A 284 5.24 -7.08 -0.55
N ASP A 285 5.47 -6.10 0.32
CA ASP A 285 6.28 -4.92 0.05
C ASP A 285 7.46 -4.89 1.01
N MET A 286 8.62 -4.45 0.52
CA MET A 286 9.79 -4.21 1.33
C MET A 286 10.47 -2.94 0.86
N SER A 287 10.83 -2.07 1.80
CA SER A 287 11.61 -0.87 1.52
C SER A 287 12.80 -0.71 2.46
N VAL A 288 13.87 -0.10 1.93
CA VAL A 288 15.04 0.33 2.70
C VAL A 288 15.12 1.83 2.62
N ASN A 289 15.11 2.48 3.77
CA ASN A 289 14.89 3.92 3.88
C ASN A 289 15.99 4.57 4.71
N TYR A 290 16.41 5.76 4.28
CA TYR A 290 17.26 6.67 5.00
C TYR A 290 16.42 7.84 5.54
N GLN A 291 16.43 8.04 6.86
CA GLN A 291 15.84 9.16 7.57
C GLN A 291 16.89 10.22 7.89
N PHE A 292 16.56 11.47 7.56
CA PHE A 292 17.43 12.64 7.79
C PHE A 292 17.37 13.15 9.23
#